data_AF-A0A2G5UYB1-F1
#
_entry.id   AF-A0A2G5UYB1-F1
#
_cell.length_a   1.000
_cell.length_b   1.000
_cell.length_c   1.000
_cell.angle_alpha   90.00
_cell.angle_beta   90.00
_cell.angle_gamma   90.00
#
_symmetry.space_group_name_H-M   'P 1'
#
loop_
_entity.id
_entity.type
_entity.pdbx_description
1 polymer ?
#
loop_
_entity_poly.entity_id
_entity_poly.type
_entity_poly.pdbx_seq_one_letter_code
_entity_poly.pdbx_strand_id
1 'polypeptide(L)'
;MNSDRFLEESSVDPAGETMEISRKLQLAFDVQECIMGLNLGNLESSEEMRILMRNAFNLKITNINLSRGNLDLDSLCYAMNTLQISTNVDIRGKFPSGFSHENALNFKSIYYEDANWVTLDMLKLIKTGESLQLQNTNLTSLELNQFLLYWLSCEDDVMRQIQLDSNAEIDEYILFAGITVEQTSDQNCYLM
;
A
#
# COMPACT_ATOMS: atom_id res chain seq x y z
N MET A 1 42.27 -34.57 25.97
CA MET A 1 42.08 -33.95 24.64
C MET A 1 40.61 -33.59 24.53
N ASN A 2 40.28 -32.32 24.76
CA ASN A 2 38.91 -31.82 24.64
C ASN A 2 38.57 -31.65 23.16
N SER A 3 37.62 -32.46 22.69
CA SER A 3 36.98 -32.34 21.38
C SER A 3 35.50 -32.05 21.62
N ASP A 4 35.21 -30.89 22.20
CA ASP A 4 33.87 -30.32 22.22
C ASP A 4 34.03 -28.81 22.04
N ARG A 5 34.12 -28.42 20.78
CA ARG A 5 33.71 -27.09 20.33
C ARG A 5 32.67 -27.33 19.24
N PHE A 6 31.48 -27.70 19.68
CA PHE A 6 30.28 -27.36 18.93
C PHE A 6 30.32 -25.85 18.75
N LEU A 7 30.49 -25.43 17.50
CA LEU A 7 30.16 -24.08 17.09
C LEU A 7 28.64 -23.99 17.23
N GLU A 8 28.16 -23.51 18.38
CA GLU A 8 26.87 -22.84 18.43
C GLU A 8 27.01 -21.58 17.58
N GLU A 9 26.82 -21.72 16.27
CA GLU A 9 26.37 -20.60 15.45
C GLU A 9 24.99 -20.22 15.99
N SER A 10 25.00 -19.27 16.93
CA SER A 10 23.84 -18.44 17.24
C SER A 10 23.28 -17.98 15.90
N SER A 11 22.15 -18.55 15.48
CA SER A 11 21.42 -18.11 14.29
C SER A 11 20.90 -16.72 14.57
N VAL A 12 21.74 -15.71 14.34
CA VAL A 12 21.38 -14.31 14.44
C VAL A 12 20.25 -14.09 13.44
N ASP A 13 19.07 -13.72 13.93
CA ASP A 13 17.96 -13.24 13.11
C ASP A 13 18.33 -11.84 12.61
N PRO A 14 18.80 -11.71 11.34
CA PRO A 14 19.32 -10.43 10.85
C PRO A 14 18.21 -9.38 10.74
N ALA A 15 16.95 -9.82 10.57
CA ALA A 15 15.80 -8.93 10.53
C ALA A 15 15.54 -8.37 11.94
N GLY A 16 15.53 -9.22 12.97
CA GLY A 16 15.39 -8.82 14.37
C GLY A 16 16.44 -7.78 14.81
N GLU A 17 17.72 -8.00 14.48
CA GLU A 17 18.78 -7.05 14.82
C GLU A 17 18.61 -5.70 14.09
N THR A 18 18.24 -5.74 12.81
CA THR A 18 17.99 -4.53 12.00
C THR A 18 16.85 -3.70 12.59
N MET A 19 15.77 -4.35 13.04
CA MET A 19 14.63 -3.66 13.66
C MET A 19 15.02 -3.04 15.00
N GLU A 20 15.82 -3.72 15.81
CA GLU A 20 16.26 -3.18 17.10
C GLU A 20 17.22 -2.00 16.95
N ILE A 21 18.12 -2.03 15.97
CA ILE A 21 18.98 -0.88 15.63
C ILE A 21 18.12 0.30 15.16
N SER A 22 17.15 0.05 14.29
CA SER A 22 16.24 1.09 13.77
C SER A 22 15.45 1.75 14.91
N ARG A 23 14.96 0.95 15.87
CA ARG A 23 14.27 1.45 17.06
C ARG A 23 15.18 2.35 17.90
N LYS A 24 16.43 1.94 18.14
CA LYS A 24 17.40 2.75 18.88
C LYS A 24 17.69 4.08 18.19
N LEU A 25 17.80 4.08 16.86
CA LEU A 25 17.99 5.30 16.07
C LEU A 25 16.78 6.24 16.21
N GLN A 26 15.56 5.73 16.12
CA GLN A 26 14.35 6.55 16.30
C GLN A 26 14.19 7.13 17.71
N LEU A 27 14.75 6.46 18.73
CA LEU A 27 14.76 7.00 20.10
C LEU A 27 15.87 8.03 20.32
N ALA A 28 16.98 7.93 19.58
CA ALA A 28 18.12 8.83 19.71
C ALA A 28 17.98 10.11 18.88
N PHE A 29 17.20 10.07 17.80
CA PHE A 29 17.06 11.16 16.84
C PHE A 29 15.59 11.46 16.55
N ASP A 30 15.27 12.73 16.27
CA ASP A 30 13.95 13.11 15.74
C ASP A 30 13.87 12.76 14.25
N VAL A 31 13.60 11.49 13.97
CA VAL A 31 13.52 10.94 12.62
C VAL A 31 12.29 11.49 11.91
N GLN A 32 12.55 12.30 10.87
CA GLN A 32 11.52 12.91 10.02
C GLN A 32 10.94 11.92 9.02
N GLU A 33 11.77 11.02 8.48
CA GLU A 33 11.40 10.03 7.48
C GLU A 33 11.99 8.67 7.86
N CYS A 34 11.17 7.63 7.81
CA CYS A 34 11.58 6.25 8.00
C CYS A 34 10.92 5.38 6.93
N ILE A 35 11.76 4.83 6.06
CA ILE A 35 11.36 3.99 4.94
C ILE A 35 11.65 2.54 5.29
N MET A 36 10.63 1.70 5.19
CA MET A 36 10.73 0.27 5.41
C MET A 36 10.42 -0.49 4.12
N GLY A 37 11.39 -1.26 3.64
CA GLY A 37 11.19 -2.19 2.52
C GLY A 37 11.21 -3.63 3.00
N LEU A 38 10.12 -4.36 2.80
CA LEU A 38 10.03 -5.79 3.06
C LEU A 38 9.87 -6.53 1.74
N ASN A 39 10.77 -7.49 1.50
CA ASN A 39 10.65 -8.44 0.39
C ASN A 39 10.06 -9.74 0.95
N LEU A 40 8.85 -10.06 0.53
CA LEU A 40 8.06 -11.16 1.08
C LEU A 40 8.30 -12.48 0.35
N GLY A 41 9.11 -12.48 -0.71
CA GLY A 41 9.15 -13.57 -1.69
C GLY A 41 10.11 -14.67 -1.32
N ASN A 42 10.98 -14.38 -0.35
CA ASN A 42 11.94 -15.30 0.21
C ASN A 42 11.47 -15.88 1.55
N LEU A 43 10.28 -15.52 2.02
CA LEU A 43 9.74 -16.03 3.27
C LEU A 43 9.27 -17.47 3.09
N GLU A 44 9.69 -18.35 3.97
CA GLU A 44 9.41 -19.80 3.89
C GLU A 44 8.01 -20.13 4.43
N SER A 45 7.42 -19.24 5.23
CA SER A 45 6.10 -19.45 5.85
C SER A 45 5.33 -18.17 6.17
N SER A 46 4.01 -18.30 6.35
CA SER A 46 3.17 -17.20 6.85
C SER A 46 3.52 -16.78 8.28
N GLU A 47 4.07 -17.69 9.10
CA GLU A 47 4.48 -17.32 10.46
C GLU A 47 5.70 -16.40 10.45
N GLU A 48 6.67 -16.68 9.58
CA GLU A 48 7.83 -15.80 9.36
C GLU A 48 7.39 -14.40 8.91
N MET A 49 6.42 -14.33 7.99
CA MET A 49 5.79 -13.08 7.57
C MET A 49 5.16 -12.33 8.74
N ARG A 50 4.37 -13.02 9.58
CA ARG A 50 3.71 -12.42 10.74
C ARG A 50 4.72 -11.87 11.75
N ILE A 51 5.79 -12.61 12.02
CA ILE A 51 6.85 -12.18 12.94
C ILE A 51 7.55 -10.94 12.39
N LEU A 52 7.93 -10.96 11.10
CA LEU A 52 8.57 -9.82 10.44
C LEU A 52 7.69 -8.57 10.48
N MET A 53 6.41 -8.70 10.13
CA MET A 53 5.43 -7.60 10.11
C MET A 53 5.18 -7.01 11.52
N ARG A 54 5.07 -7.87 12.54
CA ARG A 54 4.92 -7.42 13.93
C ARG A 54 6.13 -6.65 14.44
N ASN A 55 7.33 -7.12 14.12
CA ASN A 55 8.56 -6.44 14.52
C ASN A 55 8.72 -5.09 13.79
N ALA A 56 8.43 -5.10 12.49
CA ALA A 56 8.44 -3.93 11.63
C ALA A 56 7.53 -2.80 12.16
N PHE A 57 6.26 -3.09 12.44
CA PHE A 57 5.26 -2.05 12.73
C PHE A 57 5.28 -1.50 14.14
N ASN A 58 6.25 -1.92 14.96
CA ASN A 58 6.58 -1.23 16.21
C ASN A 58 7.43 0.03 16.00
N LEU A 59 7.85 0.31 14.76
CA LEU A 59 8.60 1.51 14.40
C LEU A 59 7.65 2.62 13.91
N LYS A 60 8.04 3.87 14.12
CA LYS A 60 7.39 5.01 13.45
C LYS A 60 7.80 4.96 11.97
N ILE A 61 6.87 4.58 11.09
CA ILE A 61 7.13 4.39 9.65
C ILE A 61 6.38 5.46 8.86
N THR A 62 7.10 6.19 8.01
CA THR A 62 6.50 7.15 7.09
C THR A 62 6.24 6.53 5.73
N ASN A 63 7.01 5.52 5.33
CA ASN A 63 6.87 4.84 4.05
C ASN A 63 7.08 3.34 4.22
N ILE A 64 6.14 2.54 3.73
CA ILE A 64 6.25 1.10 3.71
C ILE A 64 6.15 0.59 2.28
N ASN A 65 7.09 -0.27 1.90
CA ASN A 65 7.13 -0.95 0.62
C ASN A 65 7.09 -2.46 0.87
N LEU A 66 5.98 -3.10 0.54
CA LEU A 66 5.82 -4.56 0.61
C LEU A 66 5.92 -5.10 -0.81
N SER A 67 6.97 -5.87 -1.10
CA SER A 67 7.26 -6.30 -2.46
C SER A 67 7.40 -7.82 -2.58
N ARG A 68 7.07 -8.33 -3.77
CA ARG A 68 7.34 -9.71 -4.21
C ARG A 68 6.80 -10.74 -3.22
N GLY A 69 5.50 -11.00 -3.21
CA GLY A 69 4.92 -12.08 -2.39
C GLY A 69 3.41 -11.90 -2.22
N ASN A 70 2.76 -12.92 -1.68
CA ASN A 70 1.33 -12.85 -1.36
C ASN A 70 1.20 -12.60 0.14
N LEU A 71 0.52 -11.52 0.51
CA LEU A 71 0.22 -11.28 1.92
C LEU A 71 -0.99 -12.13 2.32
N ASP A 72 -0.88 -12.82 3.46
CA ASP A 72 -2.06 -13.46 4.05
C ASP A 72 -2.99 -12.41 4.68
N LEU A 73 -4.27 -12.79 4.82
CA LEU A 73 -5.32 -11.90 5.30
C LEU A 73 -4.99 -11.31 6.68
N ASP A 74 -4.46 -12.11 7.60
CA ASP A 74 -4.17 -11.65 8.96
C ASP A 74 -3.03 -10.61 8.96
N SER A 75 -1.98 -10.85 8.18
CA SER A 75 -0.85 -9.93 8.04
C SER A 75 -1.27 -8.59 7.40
N LEU A 76 -2.15 -8.62 6.39
CA LEU A 76 -2.73 -7.41 5.80
C LEU A 76 -3.61 -6.66 6.79
N CYS A 77 -4.56 -7.33 7.43
CA CYS A 77 -5.42 -6.69 8.43
C CYS A 77 -4.59 -6.11 9.58
N TYR A 78 -3.54 -6.80 10.02
CA TYR A 78 -2.63 -6.26 11.02
C TYR A 78 -1.94 -4.99 10.53
N ALA A 79 -1.44 -4.96 9.29
CA ALA A 79 -0.86 -3.76 8.69
C ALA A 79 -1.86 -2.59 8.67
N MET A 80 -3.07 -2.82 8.15
CA MET A 80 -4.08 -1.77 7.99
C MET A 80 -4.60 -1.20 9.32
N ASN A 81 -4.47 -1.95 10.42
CA ASN A 81 -4.82 -1.48 11.76
C ASN A 81 -3.67 -0.80 12.51
N THR A 82 -2.41 -1.07 12.11
CA THR A 82 -1.23 -0.59 12.85
C THR A 82 -0.61 0.64 12.21
N LEU A 83 -0.64 0.74 10.87
CA LEU A 83 -0.08 1.86 10.15
C LEU A 83 -0.82 3.17 10.46
N GLN A 84 -0.07 4.26 10.53
CA GLN A 84 -0.65 5.58 10.74
C GLN A 84 -1.26 6.09 9.44
N ILE A 85 -2.32 6.89 9.56
CA ILE A 85 -2.99 7.49 8.41
C ILE A 85 -2.05 8.36 7.55
N SER A 86 -0.97 8.89 8.16
CA SER A 86 0.06 9.69 7.50
C SER A 86 1.10 8.87 6.73
N THR A 87 1.05 7.54 6.79
CA THR A 87 2.02 6.65 6.13
C THR A 87 1.75 6.56 4.63
N ASN A 88 2.82 6.51 3.83
CA ASN A 88 2.76 6.14 2.42
C ASN A 88 2.91 4.62 2.28
N VAL A 89 1.97 3.98 1.59
CA VAL A 89 1.86 2.52 1.49
C VAL A 89 2.01 2.08 0.04
N ASP A 90 3.06 1.31 -0.25
CA ASP A 90 3.33 0.69 -1.56
C ASP A 90 3.29 -0.84 -1.37
N ILE A 91 2.32 -1.50 -2.00
CA ILE A 91 2.17 -2.96 -1.97
C ILE A 91 2.23 -3.49 -3.41
N ARG A 92 3.32 -4.20 -3.71
CA ARG A 92 3.61 -4.87 -4.98
C ARG A 92 3.49 -6.38 -4.84
N GLY A 93 2.26 -6.81 -4.62
CA GLY A 93 1.90 -8.20 -4.35
C GLY A 93 0.40 -8.40 -4.46
N LYS A 94 -0.01 -9.67 -4.49
CA LYS A 94 -1.43 -10.01 -4.60
C LYS A 94 -2.12 -9.88 -3.24
N PHE A 95 -3.34 -9.37 -3.28
CA PHE A 95 -4.23 -9.36 -2.14
C PHE A 95 -5.04 -10.66 -2.09
N PRO A 96 -5.47 -11.11 -0.89
CA PRO A 96 -6.42 -12.20 -0.75
C PRO A 96 -7.72 -11.91 -1.51
N SER A 97 -8.31 -12.93 -2.12
CA SER A 97 -9.60 -12.79 -2.82
C SER A 97 -10.68 -12.26 -1.89
N GLY A 98 -11.42 -11.24 -2.33
CA GLY A 98 -12.48 -10.61 -1.54
C GLY A 98 -11.99 -9.81 -0.34
N PHE A 99 -10.71 -9.40 -0.34
CA PHE A 99 -10.17 -8.52 0.69
C PHE A 99 -10.98 -7.22 0.79
N SER A 100 -11.29 -6.82 2.02
CA SER A 100 -11.92 -5.54 2.31
C SER A 100 -11.54 -5.11 3.71
N HIS A 101 -11.18 -3.84 3.87
CA HIS A 101 -10.81 -3.27 5.15
C HIS A 101 -11.07 -1.76 5.13
N GLU A 102 -11.64 -1.21 6.20
CA GLU A 102 -12.07 0.20 6.27
C GLU A 102 -10.90 1.20 6.10
N ASN A 103 -9.72 0.84 6.60
CA ASN A 103 -8.52 1.68 6.51
C ASN A 103 -7.72 1.48 5.21
N ALA A 104 -8.02 0.47 4.39
CA ALA A 104 -7.13 0.08 3.30
C ALA A 104 -6.94 1.16 2.22
N LEU A 105 -7.88 2.11 2.11
CA LEU A 105 -7.80 3.23 1.17
C LEU A 105 -7.58 4.60 1.85
N ASN A 106 -7.35 4.61 3.16
CA ASN A 106 -7.26 5.82 3.98
C ASN A 106 -5.84 6.01 4.51
N PHE A 107 -4.88 6.21 3.61
CA PHE A 107 -3.49 6.53 3.94
C PHE A 107 -3.04 7.76 3.17
N LYS A 108 -1.90 8.34 3.56
CA LYS A 108 -1.36 9.55 2.94
C LYS A 108 -1.12 9.33 1.44
N SER A 109 -0.46 8.25 1.07
CA SER A 109 -0.32 7.87 -0.34
C SER A 109 -0.42 6.37 -0.46
N ILE A 110 -1.05 5.91 -1.53
CA ILE A 110 -1.28 4.48 -1.79
C ILE A 110 -0.77 4.14 -3.19
N TYR A 111 -0.01 3.05 -3.27
CA TYR A 111 0.23 2.31 -4.49
C TYR A 111 -0.10 0.84 -4.25
N TYR A 112 -1.09 0.30 -4.95
CA TYR A 112 -1.41 -1.12 -4.95
C TYR A 112 -1.28 -1.70 -6.36
N GLU A 113 -0.39 -2.69 -6.51
CA GLU A 113 -0.19 -3.38 -7.78
C GLU A 113 -1.38 -4.27 -8.16
N ASP A 114 -2.07 -4.86 -7.17
CA ASP A 114 -3.26 -5.68 -7.38
C ASP A 114 -4.46 -5.11 -6.60
N ALA A 115 -5.24 -4.27 -7.27
CA ALA A 115 -6.41 -3.60 -6.70
C ALA A 115 -7.74 -4.17 -7.23
N ASN A 116 -7.76 -5.44 -7.65
CA ASN A 116 -8.94 -6.10 -8.21
C ASN A 116 -10.14 -6.20 -7.25
N TRP A 117 -9.89 -6.06 -5.94
CA TRP A 117 -10.85 -6.13 -4.85
C TRP A 117 -11.50 -4.78 -4.54
N VAL A 118 -10.95 -3.69 -5.07
CA VAL A 118 -11.47 -2.34 -4.85
C VAL A 118 -12.75 -2.14 -5.65
N THR A 119 -13.80 -1.69 -4.96
CA THR A 119 -15.09 -1.34 -5.56
C THR A 119 -15.32 0.16 -5.57
N LEU A 120 -16.25 0.63 -6.40
CA LEU A 120 -16.70 2.02 -6.42
C LEU A 120 -17.12 2.53 -5.03
N ASP A 121 -17.86 1.71 -4.28
CA ASP A 121 -18.35 2.10 -2.95
C ASP A 121 -17.18 2.31 -1.98
N MET A 122 -16.13 1.49 -2.07
CA MET A 122 -14.93 1.66 -1.24
C MET A 122 -14.18 2.95 -1.60
N LEU A 123 -14.10 3.29 -2.90
CA LEU A 123 -13.47 4.54 -3.36
C LEU A 123 -14.21 5.79 -2.83
N LYS A 124 -15.54 5.74 -2.73
CA LYS A 124 -16.35 6.84 -2.16
C LYS A 124 -16.23 6.97 -0.64
N LEU A 125 -15.60 6.00 0.04
CA LEU A 125 -15.34 6.05 1.48
C LEU A 125 -13.96 6.62 1.83
N ILE A 126 -13.17 7.05 0.83
CA ILE A 126 -11.88 7.70 1.07
C ILE A 126 -12.12 9.05 1.74
N LYS A 127 -11.47 9.26 2.88
CA LYS A 127 -11.58 10.47 3.71
C LYS A 127 -10.33 11.32 3.70
N THR A 128 -9.22 10.77 3.21
CA THR A 128 -7.92 11.43 3.19
C THR A 128 -7.01 10.79 2.16
N GLY A 129 -6.08 11.58 1.64
CA GLY A 129 -5.02 11.11 0.75
C GLY A 129 -4.34 12.29 0.05
N GLU A 130 -3.11 12.07 -0.38
CA GLU A 130 -2.40 12.94 -1.31
C GLU A 130 -2.37 12.28 -2.69
N SER A 131 -2.08 10.97 -2.74
CA SER A 131 -1.98 10.20 -3.99
C SER A 131 -2.63 8.83 -3.86
N LEU A 132 -3.49 8.48 -4.81
CA LEU A 132 -4.08 7.15 -4.96
C LEU A 132 -3.63 6.53 -6.29
N GLN A 133 -2.88 5.43 -6.22
CA GLN A 133 -2.44 4.68 -7.40
C GLN A 133 -2.90 3.23 -7.26
N LEU A 134 -3.85 2.83 -8.11
CA LEU A 134 -4.41 1.48 -8.12
C LEU A 134 -4.16 0.86 -9.49
N GLN A 135 -3.51 -0.30 -9.52
CA GLN A 135 -3.26 -1.07 -10.74
C GLN A 135 -4.13 -2.33 -10.77
N ASN A 136 -4.39 -2.85 -11.97
CA ASN A 136 -5.13 -4.11 -12.14
C ASN A 136 -6.50 -4.11 -11.44
N THR A 137 -7.24 -3.00 -11.47
CA THR A 137 -8.62 -2.95 -10.94
C THR A 137 -9.58 -3.71 -11.87
N ASN A 138 -10.81 -3.96 -11.40
CA ASN A 138 -11.91 -4.49 -12.22
C ASN A 138 -13.00 -3.43 -12.49
N LEU A 139 -12.69 -2.16 -12.26
CA LEU A 139 -13.66 -1.07 -12.37
C LEU A 139 -13.98 -0.80 -13.85
N THR A 140 -15.27 -0.76 -14.16
CA THR A 140 -15.76 -0.43 -15.50
C THR A 140 -15.64 1.06 -15.81
N SER A 141 -15.69 1.44 -17.08
CA SER A 141 -15.74 2.85 -17.52
C SER A 141 -16.84 3.65 -16.80
N LEU A 142 -18.00 3.04 -16.54
CA LEU A 142 -19.11 3.66 -15.84
C LEU A 142 -18.80 3.90 -14.36
N GLU A 143 -18.22 2.91 -13.68
CA GLU A 143 -17.85 3.05 -12.26
C GLU A 143 -16.73 4.08 -12.08
N LEU A 144 -15.73 4.07 -12.97
CA LEU A 144 -14.68 5.07 -12.99
C LEU A 144 -15.24 6.47 -13.23
N ASN A 145 -16.13 6.65 -14.20
CA ASN A 145 -16.81 7.93 -14.43
C ASN A 145 -17.56 8.41 -13.19
N GLN A 146 -18.32 7.53 -12.53
CA GLN A 146 -19.04 7.85 -11.30
C GLN A 146 -18.10 8.23 -10.16
N PHE A 147 -16.94 7.57 -10.05
CA PHE A 147 -15.93 7.93 -9.07
C PHE A 147 -15.30 9.29 -9.37
N LEU A 148 -14.93 9.56 -10.62
CA LEU A 148 -14.33 10.85 -11.02
C LEU A 148 -15.30 12.02 -10.79
N LEU A 149 -16.57 11.86 -11.17
CA LEU A 149 -17.60 12.88 -10.90
C LEU A 149 -17.82 13.10 -9.40
N TYR A 150 -17.80 12.03 -8.60
CA TYR A 150 -17.86 12.13 -7.14
C TYR A 150 -16.65 12.92 -6.61
N TRP A 151 -15.44 12.54 -7.03
CA TRP A 151 -14.20 13.18 -6.59
C TRP A 151 -14.14 14.66 -6.95
N LEU A 152 -14.49 15.03 -8.18
CA LEU A 152 -14.57 16.43 -8.62
C LEU A 152 -15.63 17.26 -7.87
N SER A 153 -16.61 16.61 -7.25
CA SER A 153 -17.63 17.28 -6.44
C SER A 153 -17.25 17.44 -4.96
N CYS A 154 -16.16 16.82 -4.50
CA CYS A 154 -15.68 16.97 -3.13
C CYS A 154 -15.11 18.39 -2.93
N GLU A 155 -15.62 19.12 -1.93
CA GLU A 155 -15.20 20.51 -1.64
C GLU A 155 -13.78 20.59 -1.03
N ASP A 156 -13.33 19.49 -0.42
CA ASP A 156 -11.99 19.35 0.14
C ASP A 156 -11.05 18.72 -0.88
N ASP A 157 -9.78 19.16 -0.92
CA ASP A 157 -8.66 18.49 -1.63
C ASP A 157 -8.34 17.12 -1.00
N VAL A 158 -9.33 16.23 -0.91
CA VAL A 158 -9.24 14.92 -0.24
C VAL A 158 -8.17 14.06 -0.88
N MET A 159 -7.89 14.24 -2.18
CA MET A 159 -6.82 13.59 -2.95
C MET A 159 -6.32 14.55 -4.03
N ARG A 160 -5.00 14.71 -4.16
CA ARG A 160 -4.36 15.58 -5.16
C ARG A 160 -4.08 14.89 -6.48
N GLN A 161 -3.81 13.59 -6.43
CA GLN A 161 -3.44 12.80 -7.59
C GLN A 161 -4.12 11.43 -7.55
N ILE A 162 -4.66 11.02 -8.70
CA ILE A 162 -5.25 9.71 -8.91
C ILE A 162 -4.65 9.10 -10.17
N GLN A 163 -4.18 7.85 -10.06
CA GLN A 163 -3.77 7.03 -11.18
C GLN A 163 -4.48 5.68 -11.09
N LEU A 164 -5.25 5.35 -12.10
CA LEU A 164 -6.05 4.13 -12.14
C LEU A 164 -5.69 3.35 -13.39
N ASP A 165 -5.45 2.07 -13.22
CA ASP A 165 -5.35 1.09 -14.28
C ASP A 165 -6.40 -0.01 -14.04
N SER A 166 -7.08 -0.40 -15.11
CA SER A 166 -8.21 -1.34 -15.06
C SER A 166 -8.01 -2.44 -16.08
N ASN A 167 -8.31 -3.67 -15.68
CA ASN A 167 -8.36 -4.82 -16.56
C ASN A 167 -9.62 -4.84 -17.44
N ALA A 168 -10.62 -3.99 -17.14
CA ALA A 168 -11.80 -3.83 -17.99
C ALA A 168 -11.45 -3.02 -19.25
N GLU A 169 -12.12 -3.31 -20.36
CA GLU A 169 -12.03 -2.47 -21.54
C GLU A 169 -12.57 -1.06 -21.25
N ILE A 170 -11.73 -0.06 -21.46
CA ILE A 170 -12.07 1.34 -21.18
C ILE A 170 -12.61 2.01 -22.44
N ASP A 171 -13.83 2.53 -22.33
CA ASP A 171 -14.46 3.40 -23.31
C ASP A 171 -14.33 4.83 -22.81
N GLU A 172 -13.47 5.61 -23.46
CA GLU A 172 -13.20 7.00 -23.11
C GLU A 172 -14.46 7.88 -23.15
N TYR A 173 -15.42 7.60 -24.05
CA TYR A 173 -16.66 8.37 -24.15
C TYR A 173 -17.54 8.18 -22.92
N ILE A 174 -17.51 6.99 -22.33
CA ILE A 174 -18.22 6.69 -21.08
C ILE A 174 -17.43 7.23 -19.89
N LEU A 175 -16.12 7.00 -19.87
CA LEU A 175 -15.23 7.41 -18.78
C LEU A 175 -15.28 8.92 -18.51
N PHE A 176 -15.25 9.72 -19.58
CA PHE A 176 -15.19 11.18 -19.48
C PHE A 176 -16.54 11.87 -19.73
N ALA A 177 -17.64 11.10 -19.74
CA ALA A 177 -18.98 11.67 -19.88
C ALA A 177 -19.24 12.71 -18.78
N GLY A 178 -19.51 13.96 -19.19
CA GLY A 178 -19.79 15.06 -18.27
C GLY A 178 -18.55 15.64 -17.55
N ILE A 179 -17.34 15.25 -17.95
CA ILE A 179 -16.07 15.74 -17.40
C ILE A 179 -15.34 16.55 -18.49
N THR A 180 -14.79 17.70 -18.12
CA THR A 180 -13.92 18.47 -19.02
C THR A 180 -12.50 17.95 -18.89
N VAL A 181 -11.90 17.50 -19.99
CA VAL A 181 -10.56 16.89 -20.01
C VAL A 181 -9.60 17.76 -20.80
N GLU A 182 -8.43 18.04 -20.24
CA GLU A 182 -7.28 18.54 -21.00
C GLU A 182 -6.33 17.38 -21.28
N GLN A 183 -6.19 17.05 -22.56
CA GLN A 183 -5.18 16.09 -23.01
C GLN A 183 -3.88 16.82 -23.28
N THR A 184 -2.80 16.38 -22.65
CA THR A 184 -1.45 16.89 -22.92
C THR A 184 -0.74 16.01 -23.96
N SER A 185 0.31 16.56 -24.58
CA SER A 185 1.06 15.91 -25.67
C SER A 185 1.76 14.61 -25.28
N ASP A 186 1.81 14.28 -23.99
CA ASP A 186 2.40 13.05 -23.42
C ASP A 186 1.36 11.94 -23.15
N GLN A 187 0.12 12.08 -23.66
CA GLN A 187 -1.00 11.15 -23.46
C GLN A 187 -1.51 11.04 -22.01
N ASN A 188 -1.07 11.94 -21.13
CA ASN A 188 -1.67 12.07 -19.80
C ASN A 188 -2.95 12.92 -19.90
N CYS A 189 -3.97 12.52 -19.12
CA CYS A 189 -5.21 13.28 -18.98
C CYS A 189 -5.20 13.98 -17.63
N TYR A 190 -5.37 15.31 -17.63
CA TYR A 190 -5.59 16.09 -16.42
C TYR A 190 -7.06 16.52 -16.36
N LEU A 191 -7.67 16.38 -15.18
CA LEU A 191 -9.02 16.88 -14.93
C LEU A 191 -8.95 18.35 -14.52
N MET A 192 -9.86 19.17 -15.06
CA MET A 192 -9.99 20.59 -14.75
C MET A 192 -11.19 20.87 -13.84
#